data_AF-A0A4Y2JA61-F1
#
_entry.id   AF-A0A4Y2JA61-F1
#
_cell.length_a   1.000
_cell.length_b   1.000
_cell.length_c   1.000
_cell.angle_alpha   90.00
_cell.angle_beta   90.00
_cell.angle_gamma   90.00
#
_symmetry.space_group_name_H-M   'P 1'
#
loop_
_entity.id
_entity.type
_entity.pdbx_description
1 polymer ?
#
loop_
_entity_poly.entity_id
_entity_poly.type
_entity_poly.pdbx_seq_one_letter_code
_entity_poly.pdbx_strand_id
1 'polypeptide(L)'
;MPVIHSPRPDPQALRPKLKEPLDKLEKEKTVSKINKSADWVQSLVIVEKPSGNLRLCLHLRDLNKVIKREHYQIPSTDDIISRFDGNDEATHDAIKSKDPERARSVNIKFNPDKLQYSVSEVKYVGRIISKSGIKPDPDHKKVIVEMPTPKLKTEVRRLLGMKNFRSKFIPNVSKVRAPLR
;
A
#
# COMPACT_ATOMS: atom_id res chain seq x y z
N MET A 1 4.22 23.29 -15.32
CA MET A 1 3.07 24.20 -15.49
C MET A 1 1.89 23.64 -14.72
N PRO A 2 1.12 24.46 -13.99
CA PRO A 2 -0.11 24.04 -13.33
C PRO A 2 -1.15 23.51 -14.31
N VAL A 3 -1.97 22.55 -13.86
CA VAL A 3 -3.01 21.91 -14.68
C VAL A 3 -4.32 21.91 -13.90
N ILE A 4 -5.38 22.41 -14.55
CA ILE A 4 -6.75 22.43 -14.04
C ILE A 4 -7.54 21.36 -14.78
N HIS A 5 -7.98 20.33 -14.06
CA HIS A 5 -8.81 19.27 -14.62
C HIS A 5 -10.28 19.65 -14.50
N SER A 6 -11.05 19.48 -15.57
CA SER A 6 -12.51 19.53 -15.48
C SER A 6 -13.03 18.45 -14.51
N PRO A 7 -14.10 18.73 -13.76
CA PRO A 7 -14.78 17.71 -12.96
C PRO A 7 -15.19 16.54 -13.84
N ARG A 8 -15.01 15.31 -13.33
CA ARG A 8 -15.53 14.13 -14.02
C ARG A 8 -17.04 14.06 -13.82
N PRO A 9 -17.82 13.73 -14.87
CA PRO A 9 -19.23 13.45 -14.69
C PRO A 9 -19.40 12.30 -13.70
N ASP A 10 -20.16 12.54 -12.65
CA ASP A 10 -20.52 11.57 -11.64
C ASP A 10 -21.95 11.06 -11.91
N PRO A 11 -22.21 9.74 -11.84
CA PRO A 11 -23.56 9.23 -11.98
C PRO A 11 -24.48 9.86 -10.94
N GLN A 12 -25.64 10.38 -11.38
CA GLN A 12 -26.57 11.11 -10.50
C GLN A 12 -26.99 10.29 -9.26
N ALA A 13 -27.10 8.96 -9.42
CA ALA A 13 -27.40 8.03 -8.34
C ALA A 13 -26.35 8.02 -7.20
N LEU A 14 -25.10 8.41 -7.48
CA LEU A 14 -24.02 8.43 -6.50
C LEU A 14 -23.90 9.76 -5.77
N ARG A 15 -24.52 10.84 -6.25
CA ARG A 15 -24.43 12.18 -5.64
C ARG A 15 -24.84 12.22 -4.17
N PRO A 16 -25.99 11.64 -3.76
CA PRO A 16 -26.36 11.62 -2.35
C PRO A 16 -25.35 10.85 -1.50
N LYS A 17 -24.86 9.71 -2.01
CA LYS A 17 -23.87 8.86 -1.34
C LYS A 17 -22.48 9.50 -1.27
N LEU A 18 -22.14 10.41 -2.18
CA LEU A 18 -20.86 11.12 -2.22
C LEU A 18 -20.77 12.21 -1.15
N LYS A 19 -21.89 12.85 -0.83
CA LYS A 19 -21.93 13.96 0.12
C LYS A 19 -21.49 13.54 1.52
N GLU A 20 -21.97 12.40 2.01
CA GLU A 20 -21.66 11.93 3.36
C GLU A 20 -20.14 11.72 3.60
N PRO A 21 -19.38 11.01 2.72
CA PRO A 21 -17.92 10.94 2.83
C PRO A 21 -17.21 12.30 2.80
N LEU A 22 -17.66 13.24 1.96
CA LEU A 22 -17.04 14.57 1.86
C LEU A 22 -17.29 15.39 3.13
N ASP A 23 -18.53 15.40 3.62
CA ASP A 23 -18.90 16.07 4.87
C ASP A 23 -18.13 15.47 6.06
N LYS A 24 -17.95 14.15 6.08
CA LYS A 24 -17.11 13.48 7.08
C LYS A 24 -15.65 13.93 7.01
N LEU A 25 -15.06 13.98 5.82
CA LEU A 25 -13.68 14.45 5.63
C LEU A 25 -13.50 15.93 6.03
N GLU A 26 -14.51 16.76 5.78
CA GLU A 26 -14.53 18.17 6.22
C GLU A 26 -14.64 18.27 7.75
N LYS A 27 -15.52 17.48 8.37
CA LYS A 27 -15.65 17.40 9.85
C LYS A 27 -14.36 16.91 10.52
N GLU A 28 -13.67 15.96 9.91
CA GLU A 28 -12.37 15.44 10.35
C GLU A 28 -11.19 16.40 10.04
N LYS A 29 -11.47 17.56 9.42
CA LYS A 29 -10.47 18.56 9.00
C LYS A 29 -9.40 17.99 8.05
N THR A 30 -9.72 16.91 7.33
CA THR A 30 -8.84 16.33 6.31
C THR A 30 -8.91 17.13 5.00
N VAL A 31 -10.07 17.71 4.70
CA VAL A 31 -10.28 18.60 3.56
C VAL A 31 -11.01 19.86 4.02
N SER A 32 -10.93 20.92 3.21
CA SER A 32 -11.67 22.17 3.44
C SER A 32 -12.18 22.74 2.12
N LYS A 33 -13.26 23.52 2.20
CA LYS A 33 -13.78 24.25 1.04
C LYS A 33 -12.83 25.39 0.65
N ILE A 34 -12.65 25.58 -0.66
CA ILE A 34 -11.85 26.66 -1.23
C ILE A 34 -12.76 27.47 -2.16
N ASN A 35 -12.98 28.75 -1.85
CA ASN A 35 -13.86 29.63 -2.62
C ASN A 35 -13.10 30.60 -3.52
N LYS A 36 -11.78 30.44 -3.64
CA LYS A 36 -10.88 31.23 -4.48
C LYS A 36 -10.35 30.39 -5.63
N SER A 37 -9.82 31.05 -6.67
CA SER A 37 -9.11 30.36 -7.74
C SER A 37 -7.93 29.55 -7.18
N ALA A 38 -7.68 28.38 -7.77
CA ALA A 38 -6.59 27.50 -7.42
C ALA A 38 -5.77 27.17 -8.67
N ASP A 39 -4.45 27.21 -8.55
CA ASP A 39 -3.55 26.92 -9.68
C ASP A 39 -3.62 25.45 -10.12
N TRP A 40 -3.95 24.56 -9.17
CA TRP A 40 -4.08 23.13 -9.39
C TRP A 40 -5.48 22.66 -9.02
N VAL A 41 -6.15 22.01 -9.97
CA VAL A 41 -7.43 21.34 -9.75
C VAL A 41 -7.32 19.93 -10.27
N GLN A 42 -7.59 18.95 -9.41
CA GLN A 42 -7.52 17.53 -9.77
C GLN A 42 -8.93 16.95 -9.81
N SER A 43 -9.22 16.14 -10.83
CA SER A 43 -10.52 15.47 -10.93
C SER A 43 -10.67 14.39 -9.85
N LEU A 44 -11.88 14.25 -9.33
CA LEU A 44 -12.27 13.18 -8.41
C LEU A 44 -12.72 11.94 -9.20
N VAL A 45 -12.23 10.78 -8.78
CA VAL A 45 -12.63 9.46 -9.28
C VAL A 45 -13.32 8.71 -8.14
N ILE A 46 -14.52 8.20 -8.42
CA ILE A 46 -15.35 7.49 -7.46
C ILE A 46 -15.35 6.01 -7.83
N VAL A 47 -15.10 5.14 -6.85
CA VAL A 47 -15.13 3.69 -7.02
C VAL A 47 -16.00 3.09 -5.92
N GLU A 48 -16.97 2.25 -6.27
CA GLU A 48 -17.74 1.48 -5.29
C GLU A 48 -16.89 0.31 -4.78
N LYS A 49 -16.82 0.16 -3.45
CA LYS A 49 -16.23 -1.02 -2.83
C LYS A 49 -17.23 -2.17 -2.86
N PRO A 50 -16.78 -3.44 -2.75
CA PRO A 50 -17.67 -4.58 -2.57
C PRO A 50 -18.63 -4.45 -1.38
N SER A 51 -18.27 -3.66 -0.36
CA SER A 51 -19.12 -3.35 0.78
C SER A 51 -20.22 -2.32 0.50
N GLY A 52 -20.33 -1.78 -0.72
CA GLY A 52 -21.28 -0.73 -1.11
C GLY A 52 -20.81 0.70 -0.78
N ASN A 53 -19.75 0.87 0.01
CA ASN A 53 -19.19 2.17 0.36
C ASN A 53 -18.33 2.77 -0.76
N LEU A 54 -18.33 4.09 -0.89
CA LEU A 54 -17.52 4.79 -1.90
C LEU A 54 -16.05 4.91 -1.49
N ARG A 55 -15.15 4.79 -2.47
CA ARG A 55 -13.73 5.17 -2.40
C ARG A 55 -13.51 6.40 -3.28
N LEU A 56 -13.04 7.47 -2.65
CA LEU A 56 -12.73 8.74 -3.29
C LEU A 56 -11.24 8.76 -3.65
N CYS A 57 -10.91 8.96 -4.92
CA CYS A 57 -9.54 8.97 -5.43
C CYS A 57 -9.26 10.24 -6.23
N LEU A 58 -8.16 10.92 -5.95
CA LEU A 58 -7.72 12.08 -6.75
C LEU A 58 -6.89 11.63 -7.94
N HIS A 59 -7.09 12.29 -9.08
CA HIS A 59 -6.39 11.96 -10.31
C HIS A 59 -5.00 12.62 -10.41
N LEU A 60 -4.04 12.19 -9.61
CA LEU A 60 -2.75 12.90 -9.42
C LEU A 60 -1.70 12.73 -10.53
N ARG A 61 -2.07 12.32 -11.75
CA ARG A 61 -1.07 11.98 -12.80
C ARG A 61 -0.18 13.16 -13.19
N ASP A 62 -0.76 14.34 -13.41
CA ASP A 62 0.01 15.52 -13.82
C ASP A 62 0.76 16.15 -12.66
N LEU A 63 0.15 16.16 -11.46
CA LEU A 63 0.81 16.62 -10.25
C LEU A 63 2.05 15.77 -9.94
N ASN A 64 1.96 14.45 -10.09
CA ASN A 64 3.07 13.53 -9.83
C ASN A 64 4.28 13.72 -10.75
N LYS A 65 4.14 14.41 -11.90
CA LYS A 65 5.24 14.74 -12.83
C LYS A 65 6.06 15.93 -12.36
N VAL A 66 5.48 16.82 -11.56
CA VAL A 66 6.10 18.09 -11.15
C VAL A 66 6.46 18.14 -9.66
N ILE A 67 5.90 17.26 -8.84
CA ILE A 67 6.28 17.13 -7.43
C ILE A 67 7.78 16.79 -7.35
N LYS A 68 8.55 17.66 -6.68
CA LYS A 68 9.91 17.37 -6.25
C LYS A 68 9.84 16.39 -5.08
N ARG A 69 10.39 15.19 -5.26
CA ARG A 69 10.42 14.16 -4.22
C ARG A 69 11.78 14.18 -3.54
N GLU A 70 11.79 14.16 -2.22
CA GLU A 70 13.02 13.90 -1.47
C GLU A 70 13.46 12.45 -1.72
N HIS A 71 14.75 12.24 -1.91
CA HIS A 71 15.33 10.91 -2.06
C HIS A 71 15.62 10.32 -0.68
N TYR A 72 14.60 9.75 -0.04
CA TYR A 72 14.77 8.95 1.16
C TYR A 72 15.07 7.49 0.79
N GLN A 73 16.19 6.95 1.28
CA GLN A 73 16.55 5.55 1.07
C GLN A 73 15.75 4.68 2.04
N ILE A 74 14.71 4.03 1.52
CA ILE A 74 13.95 3.04 2.28
C ILE A 74 14.81 1.77 2.37
N PRO A 75 15.14 1.27 3.57
CA PRO A 75 15.90 0.04 3.72
C PRO A 75 15.16 -1.13 3.05
N SER A 76 15.92 -2.10 2.54
CA SER A 76 15.30 -3.26 1.91
C SER A 76 14.57 -4.10 2.96
N THR A 77 13.61 -4.91 2.52
CA THR A 77 12.91 -5.83 3.42
C THR A 77 13.87 -6.79 4.11
N ASP A 78 14.97 -7.17 3.46
CA ASP A 78 16.00 -8.02 4.06
C ASP A 78 16.80 -7.25 5.13
N ASP A 79 17.13 -5.97 4.91
CA ASP A 79 17.81 -5.13 5.90
C ASP A 79 16.96 -4.85 7.15
N ILE A 80 15.64 -4.77 6.98
CA ILE A 80 14.72 -4.60 8.11
C ILE A 80 14.62 -5.90 8.90
N ILE A 81 14.44 -7.04 8.22
CA ILE A 81 14.27 -8.34 8.87
C ILE A 81 15.56 -8.81 9.56
N SER A 82 16.75 -8.48 9.03
CA SER A 82 18.01 -8.82 9.69
C SER A 82 18.20 -8.14 11.05
N ARG A 83 17.45 -7.06 11.32
CA ARG A 83 17.44 -6.33 12.60
C ARG A 83 16.37 -6.82 13.55
N PHE A 84 15.57 -7.81 13.16
CA PHE A 84 14.59 -8.39 14.07
C PHE A 84 15.36 -9.11 15.18
N ASP A 85 15.20 -8.61 16.40
CA ASP A 85 15.85 -9.09 17.61
C ASP A 85 14.79 -9.22 18.72
N GLY A 86 15.10 -9.90 19.81
CA GLY A 86 14.16 -10.18 20.91
C GLY A 86 13.41 -11.49 20.72
N ASN A 87 14.07 -12.59 21.09
CA ASN A 87 13.50 -13.95 21.03
C ASN A 87 12.78 -14.37 22.32
N ASP A 88 12.80 -13.53 23.35
CA ASP A 88 12.19 -13.80 24.65
C ASP A 88 10.99 -12.87 24.93
N GLU A 89 10.06 -13.42 25.72
CA GLU A 89 8.79 -12.79 26.03
C GLU A 89 8.93 -11.50 26.84
N ALA A 90 9.96 -11.42 27.70
CA ALA A 90 10.22 -10.25 28.53
C ALA A 90 10.68 -9.04 27.70
N THR A 91 11.58 -9.25 26.72
CA THR A 91 11.99 -8.20 25.77
C THR A 91 10.81 -7.71 24.94
N HIS A 92 9.96 -8.63 24.45
CA HIS A 92 8.75 -8.28 23.71
C HIS A 92 7.79 -7.43 24.57
N ASP A 93 7.57 -7.80 25.83
CA ASP A 93 6.71 -7.05 26.76
C ASP A 93 7.25 -5.66 27.11
N ALA A 94 8.56 -5.53 27.26
CA ALA A 94 9.20 -4.23 27.47
C ALA A 94 8.99 -3.29 26.25
N ILE A 95 9.12 -3.80 25.03
CA ILE A 95 8.88 -3.02 23.79
C ILE A 95 7.39 -2.67 23.66
N LYS A 96 6.47 -3.59 23.97
CA LYS A 96 5.02 -3.38 23.93
C LYS A 96 4.56 -2.15 24.71
N SER A 97 5.17 -1.88 25.87
CA SER A 97 4.77 -0.73 26.70
C SER A 97 5.09 0.63 26.06
N LYS A 98 6.17 0.70 25.26
CA LYS A 98 6.70 1.96 24.72
C LYS A 98 6.07 2.35 23.38
N ASP A 99 5.73 1.38 22.54
CA ASP A 99 5.26 1.63 21.19
C ASP A 99 3.89 2.35 21.10
N PRO A 100 2.86 1.99 21.88
CA PRO A 100 1.57 2.67 21.86
C PRO A 100 1.66 4.11 22.35
N GLU A 101 2.48 4.38 23.37
CA GLU A 101 2.70 5.73 23.89
C GLU A 101 3.37 6.62 22.85
N ARG A 102 4.43 6.10 22.22
CA ARG A 102 5.12 6.79 21.13
C ARG A 102 4.20 7.06 19.95
N ALA A 103 3.37 6.10 19.55
CA ALA A 103 2.42 6.30 18.45
C ALA A 103 1.38 7.38 18.78
N ARG A 104 0.85 7.37 20.02
CA ARG A 104 -0.11 8.38 20.49
C ARG A 104 0.49 9.79 20.52
N SER A 105 1.75 9.94 20.94
CA SER A 105 2.40 11.25 21.01
C SER A 105 2.57 11.92 19.64
N VAL A 106 2.60 11.14 18.55
CA VAL A 106 2.66 11.63 17.17
C VAL A 106 1.36 11.43 16.38
N ASN A 107 0.24 11.16 17.06
CA ASN A 107 -1.08 10.97 16.46
C ASN A 107 -1.14 9.86 15.38
N ILE A 108 -0.36 8.79 15.55
CA ILE A 108 -0.45 7.57 14.75
C ILE A 108 -1.51 6.65 15.37
N LYS A 109 -2.44 6.15 14.54
CA LYS A 109 -3.48 5.19 14.92
C LYS A 109 -3.24 3.84 14.26
N PHE A 110 -3.34 2.76 15.03
CA PHE A 110 -3.25 1.39 14.51
C PHE A 110 -4.60 0.92 13.97
N ASN A 111 -4.56 0.14 12.89
CA ASN A 111 -5.75 -0.53 12.37
C ASN A 111 -5.93 -1.88 13.09
N PRO A 112 -7.00 -2.07 13.90
CA PRO A 112 -7.19 -3.30 14.66
C PRO A 112 -7.35 -4.53 13.76
N ASP A 113 -8.01 -4.40 12.61
CA ASP A 113 -8.25 -5.50 11.67
C ASP A 113 -6.96 -6.03 11.02
N LYS A 114 -5.88 -5.22 11.05
CA LYS A 114 -4.59 -5.56 10.44
C LYS A 114 -3.49 -5.79 11.47
N LEU A 115 -3.80 -5.60 12.74
CA LEU A 115 -2.83 -5.75 13.81
C LEU A 115 -2.55 -7.23 14.04
N GLN A 116 -1.28 -7.63 13.92
CA GLN A 116 -0.81 -8.97 14.25
C GLN A 116 -0.07 -8.86 15.58
N TYR A 117 -0.74 -9.24 16.68
CA TYR A 117 -0.25 -8.95 18.03
C TYR A 117 0.06 -10.23 18.79
N SER A 118 1.25 -10.30 19.39
CA SER A 118 1.70 -11.42 20.23
C SER A 118 1.53 -12.80 19.59
N VAL A 119 1.87 -12.89 18.31
CA VAL A 119 1.77 -14.11 17.49
C VAL A 119 3.13 -14.80 17.35
N SER A 120 3.12 -16.12 17.24
CA SER A 120 4.32 -16.94 17.02
C SER A 120 4.86 -16.86 15.59
N GLU A 121 4.03 -16.41 14.65
CA GLU A 121 4.37 -16.13 13.27
C GLU A 121 3.72 -14.83 12.80
N VAL A 122 4.46 -14.01 12.05
CA VAL A 122 3.99 -12.71 11.56
C VAL A 122 4.15 -12.61 10.04
N LYS A 123 3.10 -12.11 9.38
CA LYS A 123 3.13 -11.74 7.97
C LYS A 123 3.67 -10.31 7.83
N TYR A 124 4.82 -10.18 7.20
CA TYR A 124 5.51 -8.90 7.00
C TYR A 124 6.05 -8.79 5.57
N VAL A 125 5.61 -7.76 4.84
CA VAL A 125 6.06 -7.42 3.47
C VAL A 125 6.18 -8.67 2.57
N GLY A 126 5.08 -9.41 2.44
CA GLY A 126 4.96 -10.59 1.58
C GLY A 126 5.77 -11.82 2.00
N ARG A 127 6.17 -11.89 3.28
CA ARG A 127 6.86 -13.02 3.89
C ARG A 127 6.16 -13.39 5.20
N ILE A 128 6.27 -14.66 5.58
CA ILE A 128 5.89 -15.16 6.90
C ILE A 128 7.19 -15.37 7.68
N ILE A 129 7.28 -14.77 8.85
CA ILE A 129 8.45 -14.82 9.73
C ILE A 129 8.03 -15.56 11.00
N SER A 130 8.73 -16.64 11.34
CA SER A 130 8.49 -17.40 12.56
C SER A 130 9.79 -17.96 13.12
N LYS A 131 9.72 -18.62 14.29
CA LYS A 131 10.87 -19.32 14.89
C LYS A 131 11.51 -20.36 13.94
N SER A 132 10.73 -20.92 13.02
CA SER A 132 11.22 -21.89 12.02
C SER A 132 11.97 -21.26 10.83
N GLY A 133 12.03 -19.93 10.77
CA GLY A 133 12.65 -19.17 9.69
C GLY A 133 11.65 -18.37 8.85
N ILE A 134 12.10 -17.94 7.67
CA ILE A 134 11.35 -17.03 6.78
C ILE A 134 10.79 -17.82 5.59
N LYS A 135 9.47 -17.73 5.39
CA LYS A 135 8.75 -18.41 4.30
C LYS A 135 8.05 -17.39 3.39
N PRO A 136 7.80 -17.72 2.11
CA PRO A 136 7.02 -16.86 1.24
C PRO A 136 5.55 -16.86 1.65
N ASP A 137 4.91 -15.69 1.58
CA ASP A 137 3.48 -15.56 1.85
C ASP A 137 2.65 -16.27 0.75
N PRO A 138 1.73 -17.18 1.13
CA PRO A 138 0.93 -17.98 0.21
C PRO A 138 -0.08 -17.17 -0.60
N ASP A 139 -0.68 -16.11 -0.08
CA ASP A 139 -1.65 -15.27 -0.83
C ASP A 139 -1.01 -14.68 -2.07
N HIS A 140 0.26 -14.40 -1.88
CA HIS A 140 1.15 -13.74 -2.77
C HIS A 140 1.66 -14.73 -3.86
N LYS A 141 1.70 -16.04 -3.54
CA LYS A 141 1.88 -17.13 -4.51
C LYS A 141 0.63 -17.32 -5.37
N LYS A 142 -0.56 -17.32 -4.78
CA LYS A 142 -1.85 -17.45 -5.49
C LYS A 142 -1.97 -16.41 -6.60
N VAL A 143 -1.68 -15.15 -6.28
CA VAL A 143 -1.70 -14.05 -7.27
C VAL A 143 -0.89 -14.38 -8.51
N ILE A 144 0.34 -14.92 -8.39
CA ILE A 144 1.19 -15.22 -9.56
C ILE A 144 0.64 -16.39 -10.38
N VAL A 145 0.08 -17.40 -9.71
CA VAL A 145 -0.50 -18.59 -10.37
C VAL A 145 -1.76 -18.22 -11.14
N GLU A 146 -2.57 -17.31 -10.59
CA GLU A 146 -3.82 -16.84 -11.19
C GLU A 146 -3.62 -15.74 -12.25
N MET A 147 -2.38 -15.23 -12.44
CA MET A 147 -2.12 -14.24 -13.47
C MET A 147 -2.43 -14.80 -14.86
N PRO A 148 -3.12 -14.03 -15.73
CA PRO A 148 -3.35 -14.46 -17.10
C PRO A 148 -2.02 -14.59 -17.85
N THR A 149 -1.96 -15.54 -18.79
CA THR A 149 -0.78 -15.74 -19.64
C THR A 149 -0.50 -14.45 -20.43
N PRO A 150 0.70 -13.87 -20.29
CA PRO A 150 1.02 -12.60 -20.94
C PRO A 150 1.10 -12.78 -22.45
N LYS A 151 0.43 -11.89 -23.19
CA LYS A 151 0.44 -11.83 -24.66
C LYS A 151 1.30 -10.69 -25.17
N LEU A 152 1.52 -9.66 -24.35
CA LEU A 152 2.26 -8.45 -24.71
C LEU A 152 3.56 -8.31 -23.92
N LYS A 153 4.54 -7.63 -24.51
CA LYS A 153 5.84 -7.32 -23.89
C LYS A 153 5.70 -6.60 -22.53
N THR A 154 4.74 -5.70 -22.42
CA THR A 154 4.43 -4.99 -21.17
C THR A 154 3.96 -5.94 -20.07
N GLU A 155 3.19 -6.96 -20.43
CA GLU A 155 2.68 -7.98 -19.51
C GLU A 155 3.79 -8.96 -19.08
N VAL A 156 4.68 -9.34 -20.01
CA VAL A 156 5.88 -10.14 -19.69
C VAL A 156 6.77 -9.39 -18.71
N ARG A 157 7.04 -8.10 -18.96
CA ARG A 157 7.81 -7.24 -18.03
C ARG A 157 7.15 -7.16 -16.66
N ARG A 158 5.82 -7.02 -16.59
CA ARG A 158 5.06 -7.02 -15.35
C ARG A 158 5.21 -8.34 -14.59
N LEU A 159 5.10 -9.48 -15.28
CA LEU A 159 5.29 -10.81 -14.70
C LEU A 159 6.71 -11.00 -14.16
N LEU A 160 7.73 -10.60 -14.92
CA LEU A 160 9.13 -10.68 -14.49
C LEU A 160 9.38 -9.81 -13.24
N GLY A 161 8.83 -8.58 -13.20
CA GLY A 161 8.88 -7.72 -12.02
C GLY A 161 8.26 -8.37 -10.79
N MET A 162 7.07 -8.98 -10.94
CA MET A 162 6.39 -9.68 -9.84
C MET A 162 7.18 -10.90 -9.35
N LYS A 163 7.79 -11.65 -10.28
CA LYS A 163 8.67 -12.77 -9.92
C LYS A 163 9.94 -12.29 -9.21
N ASN A 164 10.53 -11.15 -9.59
CA ASN A 164 11.78 -10.65 -9.00
C ASN A 164 11.71 -10.57 -7.47
N PHE A 165 10.58 -10.11 -6.93
CA PHE A 165 10.32 -10.03 -5.49
C PHE A 165 10.46 -11.38 -4.75
N ARG A 166 10.29 -12.51 -5.45
CA ARG A 166 10.37 -13.87 -4.90
C ARG A 166 11.61 -14.65 -5.32
N SER A 167 12.53 -14.01 -6.04
CA SER A 167 13.71 -14.67 -6.61
C SER A 167 14.47 -15.52 -5.58
N LYS A 168 14.60 -15.04 -4.35
CA LYS A 168 15.28 -15.72 -3.25
C LYS A 168 14.66 -17.04 -2.78
N PHE A 169 13.40 -17.30 -3.11
CA PHE A 169 12.70 -18.54 -2.77
C PHE A 169 12.62 -19.53 -3.95
N ILE A 170 13.17 -19.15 -5.12
CA ILE A 170 13.11 -19.95 -6.34
C ILE A 170 14.54 -20.42 -6.67
N PRO A 171 14.84 -21.72 -6.57
CA PRO A 171 16.16 -22.22 -6.96
C PRO A 171 16.41 -21.96 -8.45
N ASN A 172 17.64 -21.59 -8.81
CA ASN A 172 18.08 -21.36 -10.19
C ASN A 172 17.22 -20.36 -10.99
N VAL A 173 16.66 -19.36 -10.32
CA VAL A 173 15.70 -18.41 -10.93
C VAL A 173 16.21 -17.71 -12.20
N SER A 174 17.51 -17.45 -12.29
CA SER A 174 18.12 -16.85 -13.49
C SER A 174 17.99 -17.73 -14.72
N LYS A 175 18.17 -19.06 -14.58
CA LYS A 175 18.01 -20.02 -15.68
C LYS A 175 16.54 -20.10 -16.11
N VAL A 176 15.63 -20.15 -15.14
CA VAL A 176 14.18 -20.23 -15.40
C VAL A 176 13.64 -18.98 -16.10
N ARG A 177 14.22 -17.80 -15.81
CA ARG A 177 13.80 -16.53 -16.43
C ARG A 177 14.50 -16.23 -17.75
N ALA A 178 15.59 -16.90 -18.08
CA ALA A 178 16.38 -16.61 -19.28
C ALA A 178 15.56 -16.57 -20.58
N PRO A 179 14.61 -17.49 -20.83
CA PRO A 179 13.80 -17.47 -22.07
C PRO A 179 12.81 -16.30 -22.17
N LEU A 180 12.54 -15.61 -21.07
CA LEU A 180 11.54 -14.54 -20.99
C LEU A 180 12.16 -13.14 -20.95
N ARG A 181 13.50 -13.06 -20.85
CA ARG A 181 14.25 -11.83 -20.60
C ARG A 181 14.49 -11.03 -21.88
#